data_AF-A0A662FIF6-F1
#
_entry.id   AF-A0A662FIF6-F1
#
_cell.length_a   1.000
_cell.length_b   1.000
_cell.length_c   1.000
_cell.angle_alpha   90.00
_cell.angle_beta   90.00
_cell.angle_gamma   90.00
#
_symmetry.space_group_name_H-M   'P 1'
#
loop_
_entity.id
_entity.type
_entity.pdbx_description
1 polymer ?
#
loop_
_entity_poly.entity_id
_entity_poly.type
_entity_poly.pdbx_seq_one_letter_code
_entity_poly.pdbx_strand_id
1 'polypeptide(L)'
;MNKKGLTLEYLVKLILIGVFAFIILFFLFPGIQKLLLGAGEKAQCQFSVVLSSLSSIPALGFSEIPPECKAERVIVDKKMLDDFIKKYKIEKVLKNYADPSSKSYNKLLADYYSSDEVFAKYRWAIAKIVADRLNKCRKKVLADSGLTEKRAFANFKKTACIVCSRIRFDSSILPLFKDAHFNFSFWLKMNKPKFSKDSYYDLLTFDLNEDEKSYFSFYLNKFENIINDPEDAIAVMYVHTPIPFEEDFRYVSLFPYKNITTLKVGYNVGLGEESICSYIID
;
A
#
# COMPACT_ATOMS: atom_id res chain seq x y z
N MET A 1 61.61 -21.74 32.35
CA MET A 1 60.37 -21.24 31.70
C MET A 1 59.18 -21.63 32.57
N ASN A 2 58.70 -20.72 33.42
CA ASN A 2 57.57 -21.00 34.31
C ASN A 2 56.26 -20.86 33.54
N LYS A 3 55.64 -21.99 33.18
CA LYS A 3 54.26 -22.03 32.70
C LYS A 3 53.36 -21.62 33.87
N LYS A 4 52.91 -20.36 33.89
CA LYS A 4 51.84 -19.94 34.81
C LYS A 4 50.57 -20.71 34.39
N GLY A 5 50.18 -21.70 35.18
CA GLY A 5 48.93 -22.42 34.98
C GLY A 5 47.75 -21.44 35.08
N LEU A 6 46.73 -21.63 34.24
CA LEU A 6 45.48 -20.89 34.37
C LEU A 6 44.92 -21.12 35.79
N THR A 7 44.75 -20.04 36.54
CA THR A 7 44.09 -20.13 37.84
C THR A 7 42.62 -20.49 37.63
N LEU A 8 42.06 -21.29 38.53
CA LEU A 8 40.67 -21.79 38.47
C LEU A 8 39.66 -20.65 38.26
N GLU A 9 39.94 -19.48 38.84
CA GLU A 9 39.12 -18.27 38.70
C GLU A 9 39.01 -17.77 37.25
N TYR A 10 40.09 -17.86 36.47
CA TYR A 10 40.07 -17.51 35.05
C TYR A 10 39.26 -18.50 34.23
N LEU A 11 39.32 -19.79 34.57
CA LEU A 11 38.55 -20.83 33.89
C LEU A 11 37.04 -20.60 34.07
N VAL A 12 36.60 -20.29 35.29
CA VAL A 12 35.18 -20.02 35.60
C VAL A 12 34.69 -18.77 34.86
N LYS A 13 35.48 -17.69 34.82
CA LYS A 13 35.14 -16.47 34.07
C LYS A 13 34.98 -16.73 32.57
N LEU A 14 35.86 -17.55 31.98
CA LEU A 14 35.76 -17.93 30.56
C LEU A 14 34.49 -18.73 30.27
N ILE A 15 34.12 -19.67 31.15
CA ILE A 15 32.89 -20.45 31.00
C ILE A 15 31.66 -19.53 31.09
N LEU A 16 31.63 -18.60 32.04
CA LEU A 16 30.55 -17.62 32.20
C LEU A 16 30.39 -16.73 30.96
N ILE A 17 31.49 -16.23 30.41
CA ILE A 17 31.48 -15.44 29.16
C ILE A 17 30.96 -16.31 28.00
N GLY A 18 31.38 -17.56 27.91
CA GLY A 18 30.93 -18.51 26.88
C GLY A 18 29.43 -18.76 26.94
N VAL A 19 28.88 -18.99 28.14
CA VAL A 19 27.44 -19.18 28.35
C VAL A 19 26.66 -17.90 28.01
N PHE A 20 27.14 -16.74 28.43
CA PHE A 20 26.49 -15.47 28.14
C PHE A 20 26.48 -15.17 26.63
N ALA A 21 27.62 -15.39 25.95
CA ALA A 21 27.70 -15.27 24.50
C ALA A 21 26.77 -16.25 23.79
N PHE A 22 26.67 -17.50 24.26
CA PHE A 22 25.74 -18.48 23.72
C PHE A 22 24.28 -18.02 23.87
N ILE A 23 23.89 -17.48 25.03
CA ILE A 23 22.53 -16.96 25.25
C ILE A 23 22.22 -15.80 24.29
N ILE A 24 23.13 -14.85 24.14
CA ILE A 24 22.95 -13.74 23.21
C ILE A 24 22.80 -14.27 21.77
N LEU A 25 23.68 -15.19 21.36
CA LEU A 25 23.76 -15.64 19.98
C LEU A 25 22.59 -16.56 19.58
N PHE A 26 22.02 -17.32 20.51
CA PHE A 26 20.88 -18.21 20.19
C PHE A 26 19.51 -17.58 20.47
N PHE A 27 19.37 -16.73 21.49
CA PHE A 27 18.07 -16.20 21.88
C PHE A 27 17.83 -14.76 21.43
N LEU A 28 18.86 -13.90 21.51
CA LEU A 28 18.71 -12.47 21.17
C LEU A 28 19.04 -12.20 19.70
N PHE A 29 20.04 -12.88 19.15
CA PHE A 29 20.50 -12.67 17.78
C PHE A 29 19.41 -12.92 16.73
N PRO A 30 18.53 -13.94 16.79
CA PRO A 30 17.46 -14.08 15.80
C PRO A 30 16.48 -12.89 15.82
N GLY A 31 16.23 -12.31 17.00
CA GLY A 31 15.41 -11.10 17.14
C GLY A 31 16.11 -9.87 16.57
N ILE A 32 17.37 -9.68 16.91
CA ILE A 32 18.21 -8.56 16.42
C ILE A 32 18.41 -8.67 14.90
N GLN A 33 18.66 -9.86 14.37
CA GLN A 33 18.84 -10.12 12.94
C GLN A 33 17.56 -9.81 12.17
N LYS A 34 16.38 -10.23 12.64
CA LYS A 34 15.10 -9.85 12.01
C LYS A 34 14.87 -8.34 12.02
N LEU A 35 15.28 -7.68 13.10
CA LEU A 35 15.12 -6.23 13.26
C LEU A 35 16.10 -5.46 12.36
N LEU A 36 17.37 -5.91 12.28
CA LEU A 36 18.41 -5.32 11.43
C LEU A 36 18.21 -5.60 9.95
N LEU A 37 17.89 -6.84 9.57
CA LEU A 37 17.59 -7.19 8.18
C LEU A 37 16.31 -6.52 7.71
N GLY A 38 15.24 -6.57 8.51
CA GLY A 38 13.99 -5.89 8.18
C GLY A 38 14.12 -4.36 8.10
N ALA A 39 15.02 -3.76 8.89
CA ALA A 39 15.35 -2.34 8.77
C ALA A 39 16.21 -2.04 7.52
N GLY A 40 17.15 -2.93 7.19
CA GLY A 40 18.00 -2.82 6.00
C GLY A 40 17.22 -2.96 4.69
N GLU A 41 16.31 -3.93 4.60
CA GLU A 41 15.45 -4.17 3.43
C GLU A 41 14.50 -2.97 3.19
N LYS A 42 13.93 -2.41 4.27
CA LYS A 42 13.11 -1.19 4.19
C LYS A 42 13.90 0.03 3.73
N ALA A 43 15.10 0.23 4.26
CA ALA A 43 16.00 1.31 3.84
C ALA A 43 16.44 1.14 2.39
N GLN A 44 16.67 -0.10 1.93
CA GLN A 44 16.94 -0.39 0.53
C GLN A 44 15.77 0.00 -0.37
N CYS A 45 14.53 -0.34 -0.02
CA CYS A 45 13.37 0.08 -0.84
C CYS A 45 13.27 1.60 -0.99
N GLN A 46 13.50 2.34 0.09
CA GLN A 46 13.49 3.81 0.06
C GLN A 46 14.61 4.35 -0.82
N PHE A 47 15.81 3.79 -0.66
CA PHE A 47 16.97 4.21 -1.43
C PHE A 47 16.82 3.87 -2.90
N SER A 48 16.26 2.71 -3.25
CA SER A 48 15.94 2.33 -4.63
C SER A 48 14.91 3.27 -5.25
N VAL A 49 13.85 3.63 -4.52
CA VAL A 49 12.84 4.61 -4.97
C VAL A 49 13.50 5.97 -5.22
N VAL A 50 14.24 6.48 -4.23
CA VAL A 50 14.92 7.78 -4.33
C VAL A 50 15.95 7.79 -5.46
N LEU A 51 16.77 6.74 -5.58
CA LEU A 51 17.72 6.59 -6.68
C LEU A 51 17.01 6.52 -8.03
N SER A 52 15.94 5.72 -8.17
CA SER A 52 15.20 5.61 -9.42
C SER A 52 14.59 6.94 -9.86
N SER A 53 14.17 7.78 -8.91
CA SER A 53 13.67 9.12 -9.17
C SER A 53 14.75 10.16 -9.48
N LEU A 54 16.00 9.89 -9.09
CA LEU A 54 17.17 10.74 -9.42
C LEU A 54 17.90 10.25 -10.68
N SER A 55 17.83 8.96 -11.00
CA SER A 55 18.55 8.33 -12.10
C SER A 55 17.75 8.43 -13.41
N SER A 56 17.72 9.62 -14.00
CA SER A 56 17.60 9.72 -15.47
C SER A 56 18.90 9.30 -16.18
N ILE A 57 19.86 8.71 -15.45
CA ILE A 57 21.19 8.33 -15.93
C ILE A 57 21.26 6.80 -15.94
N PRO A 58 21.14 6.14 -17.11
CA PRO A 58 21.18 4.68 -17.24
C PRO A 58 22.55 4.06 -16.97
N ALA A 59 23.57 4.84 -16.61
CA ALA A 59 24.97 4.42 -16.58
C ALA A 59 25.46 3.79 -15.26
N LEU A 60 24.64 3.74 -14.21
CA LEU A 60 25.14 3.39 -12.87
C LEU A 60 24.97 1.94 -12.44
N GLY A 61 24.50 1.04 -13.32
CA GLY A 61 24.57 -0.42 -13.07
C GLY A 61 23.99 -0.86 -11.73
N PHE A 62 22.90 -0.21 -11.28
CA PHE A 62 22.39 -0.41 -9.94
C PHE A 62 21.75 -1.80 -9.76
N SER A 63 22.04 -2.34 -8.58
CA SER A 63 21.62 -3.63 -8.04
C SER A 63 20.17 -3.97 -8.31
N GLU A 64 19.89 -5.26 -8.55
CA GLU A 64 18.54 -5.83 -8.55
C GLU A 64 17.71 -5.25 -7.40
N ILE A 65 16.56 -4.67 -7.75
CA ILE A 65 15.62 -4.12 -6.79
C ILE A 65 15.13 -5.29 -5.93
N PRO A 66 15.25 -5.23 -4.59
CA PRO A 66 14.80 -6.32 -3.74
C PRO A 66 13.33 -6.67 -4.04
N PRO A 67 12.95 -7.96 -4.11
CA PRO A 67 11.60 -8.40 -4.47
C PRO A 67 10.49 -7.72 -3.64
N GLU A 68 10.76 -7.39 -2.38
CA GLU A 68 9.83 -6.71 -1.48
C GLU A 68 9.54 -5.25 -1.86
N CYS A 69 10.46 -4.62 -2.58
CA CYS A 69 10.33 -3.26 -3.04
C CYS A 69 9.50 -3.17 -4.34
N LYS A 70 9.41 -4.26 -5.10
CA LYS A 70 8.68 -4.31 -6.37
C LYS A 70 7.19 -4.14 -6.19
N ALA A 71 6.54 -3.57 -7.21
CA ALA A 71 5.09 -3.46 -7.24
C ALA A 71 4.44 -4.85 -7.14
N GLU A 72 3.52 -5.03 -6.20
CA GLU A 72 2.85 -6.31 -6.02
C GLU A 72 1.89 -6.57 -7.18
N ARG A 73 2.04 -7.71 -7.87
CA ARG A 73 1.10 -8.14 -8.91
C ARG A 73 -0.05 -8.91 -8.27
N VAL A 74 -1.26 -8.39 -8.39
CA VAL A 74 -2.48 -8.99 -7.84
C VAL A 74 -3.40 -9.35 -9.00
N ILE A 75 -3.68 -10.63 -9.18
CA ILE A 75 -4.69 -11.11 -10.13
C ILE A 75 -5.92 -11.46 -9.32
N VAL A 76 -7.01 -10.73 -9.54
CA VAL A 76 -8.29 -10.97 -8.88
C VAL A 76 -9.12 -11.87 -9.79
N ASP A 77 -9.22 -13.14 -9.44
CA ASP A 77 -10.07 -14.12 -10.12
C ASP A 77 -11.23 -14.55 -9.21
N LYS A 78 -12.14 -15.37 -9.74
CA LYS A 78 -13.30 -15.85 -8.99
C LYS A 78 -12.91 -16.61 -7.73
N LYS A 79 -11.86 -17.44 -7.81
CA LYS A 79 -11.39 -18.24 -6.68
C LYS A 79 -10.88 -17.36 -5.54
N MET A 80 -10.07 -16.35 -5.86
CA MET A 80 -9.60 -15.36 -4.89
C MET A 80 -10.77 -14.65 -4.22
N LEU A 81 -11.80 -14.25 -4.99
CA LEU A 81 -12.97 -13.61 -4.42
C LEU A 81 -13.76 -14.53 -3.50
N ASP A 82 -14.00 -15.79 -3.89
CA ASP A 82 -14.72 -16.77 -3.08
C ASP A 82 -13.97 -17.07 -1.77
N ASP A 83 -12.65 -17.25 -1.83
CA ASP A 83 -11.78 -17.43 -0.67
C ASP A 83 -11.83 -16.20 0.26
N PHE A 84 -11.86 -14.99 -0.32
CA PHE A 84 -11.95 -13.74 0.43
C PHE A 84 -13.33 -13.59 1.10
N ILE A 85 -14.42 -13.89 0.39
CA ILE A 85 -15.79 -13.90 0.93
C ILE A 85 -15.88 -14.81 2.15
N LYS A 86 -15.34 -16.03 2.04
CA LYS A 86 -15.30 -17.00 3.13
C LYS A 86 -14.45 -16.51 4.30
N LYS A 87 -13.23 -16.05 4.04
CA LYS A 87 -12.27 -15.59 5.07
C LYS A 87 -12.82 -14.43 5.89
N TYR A 88 -13.46 -13.46 5.25
CA TYR A 88 -13.98 -12.27 5.92
C TYR A 88 -15.45 -12.39 6.34
N LYS A 89 -16.09 -13.55 6.09
CA LYS A 89 -17.50 -13.81 6.42
C LYS A 89 -18.41 -12.69 5.91
N ILE A 90 -18.20 -12.28 4.65
CA ILE A 90 -18.86 -11.11 4.05
C ILE A 90 -20.38 -11.21 4.16
N GLU A 91 -20.95 -12.41 4.02
CA GLU A 91 -22.39 -12.63 4.17
C GLU A 91 -22.92 -12.17 5.53
N LYS A 92 -22.17 -12.45 6.60
CA LYS A 92 -22.52 -12.00 7.95
C LYS A 92 -22.38 -10.48 8.08
N VAL A 93 -21.35 -9.90 7.46
CA VAL A 93 -21.14 -8.44 7.44
C VAL A 93 -22.32 -7.74 6.78
N LEU A 94 -22.75 -8.20 5.60
CA LEU A 94 -23.88 -7.63 4.87
C LEU A 94 -25.20 -7.80 5.64
N LYS A 95 -25.45 -8.98 6.22
CA LYS A 95 -26.62 -9.20 7.11
C LYS A 95 -26.61 -8.25 8.30
N ASN A 96 -25.46 -8.03 8.91
CA ASN A 96 -25.31 -7.11 10.04
C ASN A 96 -25.55 -5.64 9.66
N TYR A 97 -25.36 -5.25 8.39
CA TYR A 97 -25.71 -3.90 7.91
C TYR A 97 -27.22 -3.71 7.79
N ALA A 98 -27.95 -4.77 7.41
CA ALA A 98 -29.40 -4.75 7.21
C ALA A 98 -30.21 -4.99 8.49
N ASP A 99 -29.62 -5.60 9.51
CA ASP A 99 -30.29 -5.91 10.78
C ASP A 99 -30.33 -4.70 11.73
N PRO A 100 -31.50 -4.09 12.02
CA PRO A 100 -31.61 -2.92 12.90
C PRO A 100 -31.15 -3.17 14.34
N SER A 101 -31.08 -4.43 14.78
CA SER A 101 -30.62 -4.81 16.12
C SER A 101 -29.09 -4.94 16.21
N SER A 102 -28.40 -4.94 15.07
CA SER A 102 -26.95 -5.05 14.98
C SER A 102 -26.25 -3.73 15.31
N LYS A 103 -25.13 -3.79 16.05
CA LYS A 103 -24.25 -2.63 16.26
C LYS A 103 -23.62 -2.07 14.98
N SER A 104 -23.65 -2.86 13.91
CA SER A 104 -23.14 -2.46 12.60
C SER A 104 -24.26 -2.04 11.64
N TYR A 105 -25.51 -1.97 12.10
CA TYR A 105 -26.64 -1.53 11.29
C TYR A 105 -26.33 -0.19 10.61
N ASN A 106 -26.57 -0.13 9.31
CA ASN A 106 -26.42 1.10 8.54
C ASN A 106 -27.38 1.04 7.36
N LYS A 107 -28.48 1.79 7.47
CA LYS A 107 -29.53 1.83 6.46
C LYS A 107 -28.98 2.15 5.06
N LEU A 108 -28.05 3.09 4.94
CA LEU A 108 -27.45 3.45 3.65
C LEU A 108 -26.65 2.30 3.03
N LEU A 109 -25.92 1.54 3.85
CA LEU A 109 -25.21 0.34 3.38
C LEU A 109 -26.18 -0.80 3.04
N ALA A 110 -27.23 -0.98 3.84
CA ALA A 110 -28.27 -1.97 3.58
C ALA A 110 -28.94 -1.70 2.23
N ASP A 111 -29.39 -0.45 2.00
CA ASP A 111 -30.00 -0.01 0.75
C ASP A 111 -29.02 -0.17 -0.43
N TYR A 112 -27.75 0.24 -0.25
CA TYR A 112 -26.70 0.10 -1.27
C TYR A 112 -26.45 -1.35 -1.72
N TYR A 113 -26.59 -2.33 -0.82
CA TYR A 113 -26.38 -3.76 -1.13
C TYR A 113 -27.67 -4.57 -1.34
N SER A 114 -28.84 -3.94 -1.21
CA SER A 114 -30.16 -4.60 -1.24
C SER A 114 -30.58 -5.17 -2.59
N SER A 115 -29.95 -4.77 -3.70
CA SER A 115 -30.45 -5.01 -5.05
C SER A 115 -30.00 -6.33 -5.71
N ASP A 116 -28.98 -7.02 -5.18
CA ASP A 116 -28.57 -8.36 -5.62
C ASP A 116 -27.60 -9.01 -4.61
N GLU A 117 -28.05 -10.02 -3.85
CA GLU A 117 -27.25 -10.64 -2.78
C GLU A 117 -25.95 -11.30 -3.27
N VAL A 118 -25.92 -11.81 -4.51
CA VAL A 118 -24.74 -12.52 -5.02
C VAL A 118 -23.69 -11.51 -5.45
N PHE A 119 -24.06 -10.51 -6.26
CA PHE A 119 -23.10 -9.48 -6.68
C PHE A 119 -22.68 -8.55 -5.55
N ALA A 120 -23.53 -8.31 -4.55
CA ALA A 120 -23.18 -7.51 -3.37
C ALA A 120 -21.91 -8.02 -2.67
N LYS A 121 -21.78 -9.35 -2.51
CA LYS A 121 -20.62 -9.99 -1.87
C LYS A 121 -19.34 -9.76 -2.68
N TYR A 122 -19.41 -9.93 -4.00
CA TYR A 122 -18.27 -9.74 -4.89
C TYR A 122 -17.84 -8.27 -4.96
N ARG A 123 -18.79 -7.33 -5.07
CA ARG A 123 -18.53 -5.88 -5.04
C ARG A 123 -17.85 -5.47 -3.74
N TRP A 124 -18.38 -5.93 -2.60
CA TRP A 124 -17.77 -5.65 -1.30
C TRP A 124 -16.35 -6.23 -1.20
N ALA A 125 -16.13 -7.46 -1.69
CA ALA A 125 -14.82 -8.11 -1.68
C ALA A 125 -13.78 -7.33 -2.49
N ILE A 126 -14.11 -6.90 -3.71
CA ILE A 126 -13.22 -6.08 -4.54
C ILE A 126 -12.93 -4.75 -3.88
N ALA A 127 -13.96 -4.06 -3.39
CA ALA A 127 -13.80 -2.80 -2.66
C ALA A 127 -12.76 -2.96 -1.55
N LYS A 128 -12.90 -4.03 -0.76
CA LYS A 128 -11.99 -4.33 0.34
C LYS A 128 -10.58 -4.66 -0.14
N ILE A 129 -10.43 -5.47 -1.19
CA ILE A 129 -9.11 -5.80 -1.78
C ILE A 129 -8.40 -4.51 -2.16
N VAL A 130 -9.06 -3.63 -2.92
CA VAL A 130 -8.47 -2.38 -3.40
C VAL A 130 -8.19 -1.41 -2.25
N ALA A 131 -9.10 -1.28 -1.29
CA ALA A 131 -8.91 -0.44 -0.10
C ALA A 131 -7.74 -0.92 0.78
N ASP A 132 -7.58 -2.24 0.94
CA ASP A 132 -6.44 -2.82 1.65
C ASP A 132 -5.13 -2.53 0.92
N ARG A 133 -5.12 -2.52 -0.42
CA ARG A 133 -3.93 -2.14 -1.21
C ARG A 133 -3.61 -0.65 -1.11
N LEU A 134 -4.61 0.23 -1.18
CA LEU A 134 -4.42 1.67 -0.96
C LEU A 134 -3.80 1.93 0.42
N ASN A 135 -4.38 1.34 1.47
CA ASN A 135 -3.87 1.50 2.84
C ASN A 135 -2.47 0.88 3.01
N LYS A 136 -2.21 -0.29 2.42
CA LYS A 136 -0.87 -0.91 2.43
C LYS A 136 0.16 -0.03 1.72
N CYS A 137 -0.19 0.56 0.57
CA CYS A 137 0.67 1.48 -0.16
C CYS A 137 0.98 2.72 0.68
N ARG A 138 -0.04 3.35 1.27
CA ARG A 138 0.14 4.48 2.18
C ARG A 138 1.06 4.15 3.34
N LYS A 139 0.88 3.01 4.00
CA LYS A 139 1.76 2.56 5.09
C LYS A 139 3.20 2.30 4.60
N LYS A 140 3.36 1.66 3.45
CA LYS A 140 4.68 1.39 2.83
C LYS A 140 5.44 2.70 2.59
N VAL A 141 4.75 3.75 2.15
CA VAL A 141 5.38 5.03 1.82
C VAL A 141 5.54 5.95 3.05
N LEU A 142 4.55 6.01 3.95
CA LEU A 142 4.52 6.98 5.05
C LEU A 142 4.98 6.44 6.41
N ALA A 143 4.67 5.18 6.74
CA ALA A 143 4.99 4.61 8.05
C ALA A 143 6.37 3.96 8.09
N ASP A 144 6.80 3.35 6.99
CA ASP A 144 8.11 2.70 6.91
C ASP A 144 9.23 3.66 6.52
N SER A 145 8.94 4.89 6.06
CA SER A 145 9.96 5.81 5.54
C SER A 145 10.96 6.28 6.58
N GLY A 146 10.65 6.25 7.89
CA GLY A 146 11.54 6.74 8.97
C GLY A 146 11.92 8.23 8.88
N LEU A 147 11.59 8.85 7.76
CA LEU A 147 11.75 10.24 7.42
C LEU A 147 10.50 10.92 7.95
N THR A 148 10.68 11.97 8.75
CA THR A 148 9.60 12.93 8.93
C THR A 148 9.17 13.37 7.53
N GLU A 149 7.89 13.18 7.21
CA GLU A 149 7.28 13.34 5.88
C GLU A 149 7.78 14.54 5.08
N LYS A 150 8.11 15.65 5.78
CA LYS A 150 8.69 16.85 5.19
C LYS A 150 10.11 16.67 4.63
N ARG A 151 11.00 15.89 5.27
CA ARG A 151 12.43 15.84 4.87
C ARG A 151 12.72 14.90 3.71
N ALA A 152 11.97 13.82 3.56
CA ALA A 152 12.15 12.87 2.45
C ALA A 152 11.96 13.55 1.09
N PHE A 153 10.98 14.46 1.04
CA PHE A 153 10.45 14.98 -0.20
C PHE A 153 10.65 16.50 -0.40
N ALA A 154 10.97 17.28 0.65
CA ALA A 154 11.17 18.74 0.52
C ALA A 154 12.26 19.19 -0.49
N ASN A 155 13.17 18.30 -0.87
CA ASN A 155 14.20 18.60 -1.86
C ASN A 155 13.85 18.15 -3.28
N PHE A 156 12.72 17.46 -3.48
CA PHE A 156 12.26 17.07 -4.80
C PHE A 156 11.66 18.29 -5.49
N LYS A 157 12.32 18.77 -6.54
CA LYS A 157 11.78 19.79 -7.45
C LYS A 157 10.93 19.18 -8.58
N LYS A 158 10.68 17.88 -8.53
CA LYS A 158 9.98 17.12 -9.58
C LYS A 158 8.94 16.20 -8.96
N THR A 159 7.87 15.97 -9.71
CA THR A 159 6.86 14.97 -9.37
C THR A 159 7.49 13.58 -9.28
N ALA A 160 7.26 12.90 -8.16
CA ALA A 160 7.65 11.53 -7.92
C ALA A 160 6.39 10.66 -7.75
N CYS A 161 6.36 9.52 -8.43
CA CYS A 161 5.28 8.54 -8.27
C CYS A 161 5.86 7.16 -7.97
N ILE A 162 5.22 6.43 -7.05
CA ILE A 162 5.62 5.08 -6.61
C ILE A 162 4.45 4.13 -6.83
N VAL A 163 4.60 3.18 -7.74
CA VAL A 163 3.61 2.12 -7.94
C VAL A 163 3.77 1.05 -6.86
N CYS A 164 2.76 0.90 -6.00
CA CYS A 164 2.78 -0.06 -4.91
C CYS A 164 2.23 -1.43 -5.31
N SER A 165 1.20 -1.46 -6.16
CA SER A 165 0.63 -2.70 -6.67
C SER A 165 -0.05 -2.49 -8.02
N ARG A 166 -0.04 -3.55 -8.84
CA ARG A 166 -0.79 -3.67 -10.08
C ARG A 166 -1.87 -4.73 -9.88
N ILE A 167 -3.12 -4.32 -9.93
CA ILE A 167 -4.30 -5.18 -9.76
C ILE A 167 -4.91 -5.43 -11.14
N ARG A 168 -4.99 -6.70 -11.57
CA ARG A 168 -5.67 -7.09 -12.80
C ARG A 168 -6.89 -7.92 -12.43
N PHE A 169 -8.04 -7.59 -13.01
CA PHE A 169 -9.24 -8.40 -12.86
C PHE A 169 -9.27 -9.45 -13.96
N ASP A 170 -9.51 -10.70 -13.59
CA ASP A 170 -9.64 -11.78 -14.56
C ASP A 170 -10.93 -11.62 -15.37
N SER A 171 -10.89 -11.99 -16.65
CA SER A 171 -12.06 -11.91 -17.54
C SER A 171 -13.29 -12.65 -17.00
N SER A 172 -13.10 -13.71 -16.20
CA SER A 172 -14.17 -14.50 -15.59
C SER A 172 -15.05 -13.74 -14.60
N ILE A 173 -14.56 -12.64 -14.02
CA ILE A 173 -15.31 -11.87 -13.02
C ILE A 173 -15.90 -10.58 -13.57
N LEU A 174 -15.51 -10.14 -14.77
CA LEU A 174 -16.03 -8.91 -15.38
C LEU A 174 -17.56 -8.90 -15.56
N PRO A 175 -18.23 -10.01 -15.92
CA PRO A 175 -19.69 -10.05 -15.99
C PRO A 175 -20.37 -9.72 -14.65
N LEU A 176 -19.69 -9.90 -13.52
CA LEU A 176 -20.20 -9.57 -12.19
C LEU A 176 -20.31 -8.05 -11.95
N PHE A 177 -19.68 -7.24 -12.81
CA PHE A 177 -19.60 -5.77 -12.70
C PHE A 177 -20.27 -5.04 -13.85
N LYS A 178 -20.72 -5.76 -14.87
CA LYS A 178 -21.49 -5.18 -15.96
C LYS A 178 -22.75 -4.52 -15.38
N ASP A 179 -22.92 -3.23 -15.64
CA ASP A 179 -24.04 -2.39 -15.18
C ASP A 179 -24.10 -2.17 -13.64
N ALA A 180 -23.05 -2.55 -12.91
CA ALA A 180 -22.97 -2.36 -11.47
C ALA A 180 -22.46 -0.95 -11.13
N HIS A 181 -23.36 -0.08 -10.67
CA HIS A 181 -22.94 1.18 -10.04
C HIS A 181 -22.12 0.89 -8.78
N PHE A 182 -20.89 1.39 -8.76
CA PHE A 182 -19.93 1.14 -7.70
C PHE A 182 -19.41 2.46 -7.14
N ASN A 183 -20.01 2.91 -6.04
CA ASN A 183 -19.55 4.09 -5.33
C ASN A 183 -18.42 3.74 -4.34
N PHE A 184 -17.18 3.70 -4.85
CA PHE A 184 -16.03 3.33 -4.03
C PHE A 184 -15.76 4.31 -2.89
N SER A 185 -15.93 5.61 -3.15
CA SER A 185 -15.72 6.65 -2.14
C SER A 185 -16.68 6.47 -0.95
N PHE A 186 -17.95 6.20 -1.23
CA PHE A 186 -18.94 5.85 -0.22
C PHE A 186 -18.52 4.59 0.57
N TRP A 187 -18.05 3.55 -0.11
CA TRP A 187 -17.56 2.35 0.55
C TRP A 187 -16.42 2.64 1.53
N LEU A 188 -15.42 3.42 1.10
CA LEU A 188 -14.26 3.76 1.91
C LEU A 188 -14.63 4.55 3.17
N LYS A 189 -15.61 5.45 3.08
CA LYS A 189 -16.12 6.25 4.22
C LYS A 189 -16.88 5.40 5.23
N MET A 190 -17.58 4.38 4.76
CA MET A 190 -18.44 3.55 5.60
C MET A 190 -17.75 2.32 6.21
N ASN A 191 -16.58 1.94 5.70
CA ASN A 191 -15.85 0.75 6.13
C ASN A 191 -14.56 1.10 6.86
N LYS A 192 -14.16 0.25 7.82
CA LYS A 192 -12.96 0.43 8.64
C LYS A 192 -12.03 -0.78 8.49
N PRO A 193 -10.70 -0.59 8.41
CA PRO A 193 -9.78 -1.72 8.50
C PRO A 193 -9.81 -2.32 9.91
N LYS A 194 -9.37 -3.59 9.99
CA LYS A 194 -9.31 -4.32 11.26
C LYS A 194 -8.43 -3.54 12.26
N PHE A 195 -8.95 -3.35 13.47
CA PHE A 195 -8.28 -2.64 14.58
C PHE A 195 -8.12 -1.11 14.41
N SER A 196 -8.73 -0.50 13.39
CA SER A 196 -8.79 0.95 13.25
C SER A 196 -10.10 1.50 13.79
N LYS A 197 -10.05 2.67 14.43
CA LYS A 197 -11.26 3.45 14.75
C LYS A 197 -11.72 4.30 13.55
N ASP A 198 -10.79 4.62 12.66
CA ASP A 198 -10.99 5.47 11.50
C ASP A 198 -11.41 4.65 10.28
N SER A 199 -12.17 5.26 9.37
CA SER A 199 -12.55 4.65 8.10
C SER A 199 -11.35 4.50 7.15
N TYR A 200 -11.51 3.72 6.09
CA TYR A 200 -10.47 3.69 5.05
C TYR A 200 -10.28 5.07 4.43
N TYR A 201 -11.37 5.84 4.23
CA TYR A 201 -11.28 7.19 3.70
C TYR A 201 -10.45 8.07 4.63
N ASP A 202 -10.79 8.13 5.92
CA ASP A 202 -10.09 8.96 6.90
C ASP A 202 -8.60 8.61 6.97
N LEU A 203 -8.26 7.32 6.98
CA LEU A 203 -6.88 6.87 6.97
C LEU A 203 -6.11 7.27 5.71
N LEU A 204 -6.79 7.29 4.55
CA LEU A 204 -6.18 7.67 3.29
C LEU A 204 -6.08 9.17 3.11
N THR A 205 -6.84 9.95 3.87
CA THR A 205 -6.94 11.42 3.72
C THR A 205 -6.55 12.24 4.96
N PHE A 206 -6.01 11.63 6.02
CA PHE A 206 -5.85 12.31 7.32
C PHE A 206 -4.92 13.53 7.28
N ASP A 207 -3.94 13.52 6.40
CA ASP A 207 -2.90 14.53 6.21
C ASP A 207 -3.13 15.39 4.96
N LEU A 208 -4.25 15.17 4.27
CA LEU A 208 -4.56 15.88 3.04
C LEU A 208 -5.30 17.17 3.33
N ASN A 209 -4.98 18.22 2.58
CA ASN A 209 -5.80 19.43 2.49
C ASN A 209 -7.07 19.17 1.64
N GLU A 210 -7.98 20.15 1.57
CA GLU A 210 -9.27 19.97 0.88
C GLU A 210 -9.13 19.80 -0.65
N ASP A 211 -8.12 20.42 -1.26
CA ASP A 211 -7.85 20.26 -2.69
C ASP A 211 -7.33 18.84 -2.96
N GLU A 212 -6.37 18.36 -2.18
CA GLU A 212 -5.86 16.99 -2.24
C GLU A 212 -6.95 15.94 -2.03
N LYS A 213 -7.87 16.16 -1.07
CA LYS A 213 -9.05 15.30 -0.87
C LYS A 213 -9.96 15.28 -2.09
N SER A 214 -10.12 16.43 -2.74
CA SER A 214 -10.92 16.55 -3.97
C SER A 214 -10.28 15.77 -5.11
N TYR A 215 -8.96 15.84 -5.29
CA TYR A 215 -8.23 15.00 -6.27
C TYR A 215 -8.34 13.52 -5.96
N PHE A 216 -8.10 13.14 -4.72
CA PHE A 216 -8.25 11.76 -4.28
C PHE A 216 -9.65 11.23 -4.62
N SER A 217 -10.70 11.99 -4.28
CA SER A 217 -12.09 11.65 -4.59
C SER A 217 -12.38 11.56 -6.09
N PHE A 218 -11.82 12.46 -6.90
CA PHE A 218 -11.97 12.43 -8.36
C PHE A 218 -11.46 11.12 -8.97
N TYR A 219 -10.26 10.67 -8.56
CA TYR A 219 -9.71 9.41 -9.06
C TYR A 219 -10.43 8.18 -8.50
N LEU A 220 -10.91 8.22 -7.25
CA LEU A 220 -11.75 7.15 -6.72
C LEU A 220 -13.06 6.99 -7.49
N ASN A 221 -13.67 8.07 -7.95
CA ASN A 221 -14.91 8.01 -8.74
C ASN A 221 -14.69 7.40 -10.13
N LYS A 222 -13.46 7.42 -10.64
CA LYS A 222 -13.12 6.73 -11.90
C LYS A 222 -12.98 5.23 -11.74
N PHE A 223 -12.90 4.70 -10.53
CA PHE A 223 -12.63 3.29 -10.27
C PHE A 223 -13.58 2.33 -10.99
N GLU A 224 -14.88 2.65 -11.05
CA GLU A 224 -15.88 1.85 -11.78
C GLU A 224 -15.51 1.71 -13.26
N ASN A 225 -15.11 2.81 -13.90
CA ASN A 225 -14.66 2.79 -15.29
C ASN A 225 -13.40 1.94 -15.48
N ILE A 226 -12.51 1.88 -14.49
CA ILE A 226 -11.26 1.12 -14.58
C ILE A 226 -11.52 -0.38 -14.41
N ILE A 227 -12.40 -0.80 -13.50
CA ILE A 227 -12.72 -2.23 -13.32
C ILE A 227 -13.39 -2.81 -14.58
N ASN A 228 -14.20 -2.00 -15.26
CA ASN A 228 -14.93 -2.43 -16.44
C ASN A 228 -14.06 -2.53 -17.71
N ASP A 229 -12.76 -2.21 -17.63
CA ASP A 229 -11.81 -2.40 -18.73
C ASP A 229 -11.05 -3.74 -18.59
N PRO A 230 -11.40 -4.78 -19.37
CA PRO A 230 -10.74 -6.10 -19.31
C PRO A 230 -9.25 -6.08 -19.59
N GLU A 231 -8.78 -5.12 -20.39
CA GLU A 231 -7.41 -5.08 -20.88
C GLU A 231 -6.50 -4.25 -19.98
N ASP A 232 -7.08 -3.43 -19.10
CA ASP A 232 -6.32 -2.55 -18.23
C ASP A 232 -6.20 -3.10 -16.80
N ALA A 233 -5.03 -2.88 -16.21
CA ALA A 233 -4.82 -3.13 -14.80
C ALA A 233 -5.03 -1.82 -14.01
N ILE A 234 -5.24 -1.93 -12.71
CA ILE A 234 -5.27 -0.79 -11.80
C ILE A 234 -3.92 -0.69 -11.11
N ALA A 235 -3.23 0.43 -11.28
CA ALA A 235 -2.14 0.77 -10.39
C ALA A 235 -2.67 1.43 -9.14
N VAL A 236 -2.24 0.90 -8.00
CA VAL A 236 -2.26 1.61 -6.73
C VAL A 236 -0.94 2.34 -6.61
N MET A 237 -1.01 3.67 -6.57
CA MET A 237 0.17 4.51 -6.70
C MET A 237 0.15 5.61 -5.65
N TYR A 238 1.31 5.87 -5.04
CA TYR A 238 1.57 7.09 -4.30
C TYR A 238 2.11 8.14 -5.25
N VAL A 239 1.60 9.36 -5.15
CA VAL A 239 2.00 10.52 -5.95
C VAL A 239 2.46 11.61 -4.99
N HIS A 240 3.62 12.17 -5.27
CA HIS A 240 4.13 13.40 -4.66
C HIS A 240 4.44 14.39 -5.78
N THR A 241 3.75 15.53 -5.80
CA THR A 241 3.97 16.60 -6.78
C THR A 241 4.36 17.87 -6.03
N PRO A 242 5.61 18.35 -6.18
CA PRO A 242 5.99 19.65 -5.66
C PRO A 242 5.34 20.70 -6.56
N ILE A 243 4.47 21.53 -6.01
CA ILE A 243 3.91 22.67 -6.73
C ILE A 243 4.77 23.89 -6.41
N PRO A 244 5.35 24.57 -7.41
CA PRO A 244 6.07 25.80 -7.15
C PRO A 244 5.08 26.80 -6.53
N PHE A 245 5.40 27.28 -5.32
CA PHE A 245 4.66 28.27 -4.54
C PHE A 245 3.44 27.78 -3.72
N GLU A 246 3.18 26.47 -3.63
CA GLU A 246 2.13 25.88 -2.77
C GLU A 246 2.63 24.70 -1.93
N GLU A 247 1.82 24.22 -0.99
CA GLU A 247 2.11 23.01 -0.22
C GLU A 247 2.23 21.78 -1.15
N ASP A 248 3.19 20.90 -0.85
CA ASP A 248 3.44 19.68 -1.62
C ASP A 248 2.20 18.77 -1.68
N PHE A 249 1.73 18.44 -2.90
CA PHE A 249 0.61 17.53 -3.11
C PHE A 249 1.04 16.08 -2.93
N ARG A 250 0.45 15.36 -1.98
CA ARG A 250 0.84 13.99 -1.61
C ARG A 250 -0.38 13.10 -1.41
N TYR A 251 -0.60 12.11 -2.25
CA TYR A 251 -1.75 11.22 -2.05
C TYR A 251 -1.52 9.82 -2.62
N VAL A 252 -2.26 8.83 -2.10
CA VAL A 252 -2.33 7.48 -2.69
C VAL A 252 -3.63 7.37 -3.45
N SER A 253 -3.59 6.93 -4.72
CA SER A 253 -4.80 6.75 -5.51
C SER A 253 -4.70 5.61 -6.52
N LEU A 254 -5.76 5.44 -7.29
CA LEU A 254 -5.94 4.44 -8.32
C LEU A 254 -5.78 5.09 -9.70
N PHE A 255 -4.97 4.45 -10.54
CA PHE A 255 -4.70 4.90 -11.90
C PHE A 255 -4.88 3.73 -12.87
N PRO A 256 -5.43 3.98 -14.08
CA PRO A 256 -5.39 3.01 -15.16
C PRO A 256 -3.93 2.72 -15.51
N TYR A 257 -3.53 1.45 -15.55
CA TYR A 257 -2.13 1.06 -15.65
C TYR A 257 -1.52 1.44 -17.00
N LYS A 258 -2.30 1.33 -18.08
CA LYS A 258 -1.90 1.77 -19.42
C LYS A 258 -1.56 3.26 -19.49
N ASN A 259 -2.12 4.06 -18.59
CA ASN A 259 -1.90 5.49 -18.57
C ASN A 259 -0.67 5.90 -17.77
N ILE A 260 -0.04 5.00 -17.00
CA ILE A 260 1.09 5.39 -16.13
C ILE A 260 2.30 5.83 -16.97
N THR A 261 2.58 5.17 -18.10
CA THR A 261 3.71 5.52 -18.99
C THR A 261 3.54 6.86 -19.66
N THR A 262 2.30 7.34 -19.71
CA THR A 262 1.91 8.62 -20.28
C THR A 262 1.32 9.54 -19.23
N LEU A 263 1.48 9.25 -17.93
CA LEU A 263 0.96 10.10 -16.87
C LEU A 263 1.77 11.40 -16.90
N LYS A 264 1.31 12.32 -17.73
CA LYS A 264 1.35 13.74 -17.43
C LYS A 264 0.48 13.87 -16.18
N VAL A 265 1.08 13.69 -15.00
CA VAL A 265 0.61 14.30 -13.75
C VAL A 265 0.87 15.81 -13.88
N GLY A 266 0.32 16.36 -14.95
CA GLY A 266 0.49 17.69 -15.48
C GLY A 266 -0.93 18.19 -15.64
N TYR A 267 -1.34 18.91 -14.61
CA TYR A 267 -2.65 19.49 -14.42
C TYR A 267 -3.17 20.24 -15.65
N ASN A 268 -4.50 20.36 -15.72
CA ASN A 268 -5.25 21.42 -16.40
C ASN A 268 -4.94 22.85 -15.89
N VAL A 269 -3.76 23.09 -15.32
CA VAL A 269 -3.26 24.39 -14.82
C VAL A 269 -2.23 24.99 -15.80
N GLY A 270 -2.04 24.39 -16.97
CA GLY A 270 -1.26 25.01 -18.05
C GLY A 270 0.27 24.93 -17.88
N LEU A 271 0.78 24.09 -17.00
CA LEU A 271 2.21 23.85 -16.83
C LEU A 271 2.56 22.49 -17.45
N GLY A 272 2.96 22.52 -18.72
CA GLY A 272 3.25 21.35 -19.55
C GLY A 272 4.53 20.60 -19.19
N GLU A 273 4.77 20.27 -17.92
CA GLU A 273 5.93 19.47 -17.52
C GLU A 273 5.62 17.97 -17.45
N GLU A 274 6.53 17.17 -18.04
CA GLU A 274 6.48 15.71 -18.03
C GLU A 274 6.82 15.17 -16.64
N SER A 275 5.91 14.41 -16.05
CA SER A 275 6.10 13.75 -14.76
C SER A 275 6.84 12.43 -14.96
N ILE A 276 8.00 12.25 -14.32
CA ILE A 276 8.72 10.97 -14.36
C ILE A 276 8.17 10.08 -13.24
N CYS A 277 7.18 9.24 -13.56
CA CYS A 277 6.79 8.16 -12.67
C CYS A 277 7.93 7.15 -12.60
N SER A 278 8.51 6.93 -11.42
CA SER A 278 9.58 5.94 -11.26
C SER A 278 8.96 4.54 -11.18
N TYR A 279 9.25 3.71 -12.18
CA TYR A 279 8.79 2.33 -12.26
C TYR A 279 9.69 1.45 -11.42
N ILE A 280 9.10 0.79 -10.42
CA ILE A 280 9.70 -0.39 -9.80
C ILE A 280 8.79 -1.57 -10.15
N ILE A 281 8.84 -2.00 -11.40
CA ILE A 281 8.07 -3.15 -11.88
C ILE A 281 9.05 -4.05 -12.62
N ASP A 282 9.09 -5.31 -12.20
CA ASP A 282 9.72 -6.40 -12.94
C ASP A 282 9.25 -6.45 -14.39
#